data_AF-A0A937W829-F1
#
_entry.id   AF-A0A937W829-F1
#
_cell.length_a   1.000
_cell.length_b   1.000
_cell.length_c   1.000
_cell.angle_alpha   90.00
_cell.angle_beta   90.00
_cell.angle_gamma   90.00
#
_symmetry.space_group_name_H-M   'P 1'
#
loop_
_entity.id
_entity.type
_entity.pdbx_description
1 polymer ?
#
loop_
_entity_poly.entity_id
_entity_poly.type
_entity_poly.pdbx_seq_one_letter_code
_entity_poly.pdbx_strand_id
1 'polypeptide(L)'
;MVIWRSKKYWKRPLYSLVLCLGLGVGIAAASTVPPLQADWAEYVQRFVSPEGRVIDTANAQISHSEGQGYGMLLAVALDDRPCFERLWRWTKQHLQIRGDALFAWRWRPEHAGGAV
;
A
#
# COMPACT_ATOMS: atom_id res chain seq x y z
N MET A 1 50.89 36.44 63.07
CA MET A 1 51.43 37.56 62.29
C MET A 1 51.72 37.07 60.88
N VAL A 2 51.02 37.65 59.91
CA VAL A 2 51.18 37.57 58.43
C VAL A 2 51.20 36.18 57.76
N ILE A 3 50.04 35.75 57.26
CA ILE A 3 49.96 34.85 56.09
C ILE A 3 49.89 35.74 54.85
N TRP A 4 50.95 35.72 54.04
CA TRP A 4 51.03 36.38 52.74
C TRP A 4 50.70 35.38 51.61
N ARG A 5 50.33 35.95 50.48
CA ARG A 5 49.43 35.45 49.42
C ARG A 5 50.17 34.67 48.31
N SER A 6 49.45 33.72 47.71
CA SER A 6 49.49 33.33 46.27
C SER A 6 50.67 32.48 45.76
N LYS A 7 50.37 31.37 45.05
CA LYS A 7 50.30 31.35 43.57
C LYS A 7 49.80 30.01 43.02
N LYS A 8 48.86 30.13 42.07
CA LYS A 8 48.36 29.13 41.12
C LYS A 8 49.49 28.32 40.49
N TYR A 9 49.43 26.98 40.55
CA TYR A 9 50.09 26.11 39.56
C TYR A 9 49.26 24.88 39.22
N TRP A 10 48.97 24.79 37.92
CA TRP A 10 48.26 23.77 37.17
C TRP A 10 49.17 22.55 36.98
N LYS A 11 48.76 21.36 37.45
CA LYS A 11 49.29 20.07 36.97
C LYS A 11 48.17 19.03 36.88
N ARG A 12 47.85 18.63 35.64
CA ARG A 12 47.00 17.49 35.28
C ARG A 12 47.78 16.19 35.55
N PRO A 13 47.10 15.14 36.03
CA PRO A 13 47.05 13.87 35.28
C PRO A 13 45.62 13.28 35.40
N LEU A 14 45.14 12.22 34.75
CA LEU A 14 45.70 11.05 34.09
C LEU A 14 44.55 10.47 33.23
N TYR A 15 44.84 9.84 32.10
CA TYR A 15 43.85 9.08 31.33
C TYR A 15 43.26 7.96 32.20
N SER A 16 41.94 7.87 32.27
CA SER A 16 41.24 6.64 32.63
C SER A 16 40.10 6.42 31.65
N LEU A 17 40.43 5.55 30.71
CA LEU A 17 39.55 4.75 29.88
C LEU A 17 38.32 4.29 30.68
N VAL A 18 37.15 4.89 30.46
CA VAL A 18 35.86 4.26 30.78
C VAL A 18 35.23 3.85 29.46
N LEU A 19 35.63 2.66 29.03
CA LEU A 19 35.00 1.91 27.96
C LEU A 19 33.69 1.30 28.51
N CYS A 20 32.66 1.29 27.66
CA CYS A 20 31.44 0.49 27.79
C CYS A 20 30.50 0.82 28.96
N LEU A 21 29.51 1.67 28.71
CA LEU A 21 28.13 1.49 29.19
C LEU A 21 27.21 2.46 28.44
N GLY A 22 26.56 1.93 27.42
CA GLY A 22 25.60 2.64 26.57
C GLY A 22 25.07 1.64 25.55
N LEU A 23 24.43 0.61 26.09
CA LEU A 23 23.76 -0.48 25.38
C LEU A 23 23.14 0.00 24.08
N GLY A 24 23.46 -0.73 23.01
CA GLY A 24 22.89 -0.51 21.68
C GLY A 24 21.39 -0.34 21.77
N VAL A 25 20.92 0.85 21.41
CA VAL A 25 19.58 1.01 20.89
C VAL A 25 19.60 0.26 19.57
N GLY A 26 19.28 -1.03 19.62
CA GLY A 26 18.84 -1.75 18.44
C GLY A 26 17.63 -0.97 17.94
N ILE A 27 17.81 -0.18 16.88
CA ILE A 27 16.70 0.36 16.12
C ILE A 27 16.03 -0.89 15.56
N ALA A 28 14.98 -1.35 16.23
CA ALA A 28 14.01 -2.22 15.61
C ALA A 28 13.47 -1.40 14.44
N ALA A 29 13.96 -1.68 13.23
CA ALA A 29 13.36 -1.15 12.02
C ALA A 29 11.94 -1.71 12.00
N ALA A 30 10.97 -0.93 12.46
CA ALA A 30 9.58 -1.26 12.32
C ALA A 30 9.35 -1.42 10.82
N SER A 31 8.99 -2.62 10.40
CA SER A 31 8.56 -2.86 9.02
C SER A 31 7.33 -1.97 8.81
N THR A 32 7.47 -0.89 8.05
CA THR A 32 6.33 -0.04 7.68
C THR A 32 5.55 -0.78 6.61
N VAL A 33 4.70 -1.72 7.03
CA VAL A 33 3.67 -2.24 6.14
C VAL A 33 2.77 -1.04 5.81
N PRO A 34 2.63 -0.67 4.52
CA PRO A 34 1.70 0.39 4.15
C PRO A 34 0.31 0.07 4.72
N PRO A 35 -0.46 1.09 5.13
CA PRO A 35 -1.83 0.85 5.56
C PRO A 35 -2.61 0.25 4.39
N LEU A 36 -3.54 -0.66 4.68
CA LEU A 36 -4.34 -1.35 3.67
C LEU A 36 -5.06 -0.39 2.71
N GLN A 37 -5.41 0.81 3.19
CA GLN A 37 -5.98 1.89 2.37
C GLN A 37 -5.00 2.43 1.31
N ALA A 38 -3.70 2.52 1.62
CA ALA A 38 -2.69 2.94 0.65
C ALA A 38 -2.51 1.87 -0.43
N ASP A 39 -2.45 0.59 -0.04
CA ASP A 39 -2.37 -0.53 -0.99
C ASP A 39 -3.62 -0.60 -1.88
N TRP A 40 -4.79 -0.33 -1.31
CA TRP A 40 -6.03 -0.22 -2.09
C TRP A 40 -6.00 0.92 -3.08
N ALA A 41 -5.57 2.11 -2.66
CA ALA A 41 -5.46 3.26 -3.54
C ALA A 41 -4.48 2.97 -4.70
N GLU A 42 -3.36 2.31 -4.42
CA GLU A 42 -2.41 1.87 -5.45
C GLU A 42 -3.04 0.82 -6.37
N TYR A 43 -3.77 -0.17 -5.84
CA TYR A 43 -4.48 -1.17 -6.62
C TYR A 43 -5.49 -0.52 -7.58
N VAL A 44 -6.33 0.39 -7.08
CA VAL A 44 -7.31 1.12 -7.89
C VAL A 44 -6.62 1.91 -8.98
N GLN A 45 -5.54 2.63 -8.63
CA GLN A 45 -4.78 3.42 -9.60
C GLN A 45 -4.16 2.56 -10.71
N ARG A 46 -3.68 1.36 -10.38
CA ARG A 46 -2.94 0.50 -11.31
C ARG A 46 -3.83 -0.40 -12.15
N PHE A 47 -4.94 -0.87 -11.58
CA PHE A 47 -5.72 -1.96 -12.16
C PHE A 47 -7.18 -1.59 -12.43
N VAL A 48 -7.71 -0.49 -11.89
CA VAL A 48 -9.13 -0.11 -12.10
C VAL A 48 -9.21 1.07 -13.06
N SER A 49 -9.89 0.87 -14.19
CA SER A 49 -10.14 1.95 -15.15
C SER A 49 -11.14 2.98 -14.60
N PRO A 50 -11.15 4.21 -15.13
CA PRO A 50 -12.15 5.23 -14.76
C PRO A 50 -13.60 4.74 -14.93
N GLU A 51 -13.85 3.86 -15.90
CA GLU A 51 -15.17 3.29 -16.20
C GLU A 51 -15.57 2.17 -15.24
N GLY A 52 -14.67 1.67 -14.39
CA GLY A 52 -14.94 0.59 -13.44
C GLY A 52 -14.51 -0.80 -13.91
N ARG A 53 -13.51 -0.88 -14.79
CA ARG A 53 -12.98 -2.16 -15.27
C ARG A 53 -11.71 -2.53 -14.52
N VAL A 54 -11.66 -3.72 -13.93
CA VAL A 54 -10.43 -4.35 -13.42
C VAL A 54 -9.67 -4.94 -14.60
N ILE A 55 -8.45 -4.47 -14.81
CA ILE A 55 -7.62 -4.78 -15.97
C ILE A 55 -6.50 -5.73 -15.55
N ASP A 56 -6.50 -6.92 -16.15
CA ASP A 56 -5.35 -7.82 -16.07
C ASP A 56 -4.27 -7.33 -17.05
N THR A 57 -3.32 -6.56 -16.53
CA THR A 57 -2.25 -5.99 -17.34
C THR A 57 -1.23 -7.02 -17.81
N ALA A 58 -1.19 -8.20 -17.18
CA ALA A 58 -0.33 -9.32 -17.55
C ALA A 58 -0.95 -10.21 -18.64
N ASN A 59 -2.24 -10.01 -18.96
CA ASN A 59 -2.98 -10.87 -19.89
C ASN A 59 -3.74 -10.05 -20.92
N ALA A 60 -3.03 -9.38 -21.84
CA ALA A 60 -3.60 -8.63 -22.95
C ALA A 60 -4.69 -7.61 -22.55
N GLN A 61 -4.59 -7.03 -21.35
CA GLN A 61 -5.54 -6.05 -20.83
C GLN A 61 -6.98 -6.58 -20.78
N ILE A 62 -7.19 -7.89 -20.61
CA ILE A 62 -8.53 -8.45 -20.47
C ILE A 62 -9.13 -8.16 -19.09
N SER A 63 -10.41 -8.44 -18.95
CA SER A 63 -11.10 -8.38 -17.66
C SER A 63 -11.84 -9.67 -17.41
N HIS A 64 -11.85 -10.11 -16.15
CA HIS A 64 -12.57 -11.31 -15.72
C HIS A 64 -13.67 -10.96 -14.73
N SER A 65 -14.75 -11.75 -14.70
CA SER A 65 -15.75 -11.64 -13.64
C SER A 65 -15.14 -11.85 -12.25
N GLU A 66 -14.11 -12.70 -12.15
CA GLU A 66 -13.29 -12.88 -10.94
C GLU A 66 -12.63 -11.57 -10.50
N GLY A 67 -11.91 -10.90 -11.39
CA GLY A 67 -11.24 -9.63 -11.08
C GLY A 67 -12.22 -8.55 -10.63
N GLN A 68 -13.37 -8.42 -11.33
CA GLN A 68 -14.46 -7.54 -10.91
C GLN A 68 -14.97 -7.90 -9.51
N GLY A 69 -15.16 -9.19 -9.24
CA GLY A 69 -15.60 -9.72 -7.95
C GLY A 69 -14.66 -9.32 -6.81
N TYR A 70 -13.35 -9.52 -6.99
CA TYR A 70 -12.36 -9.12 -5.99
C TYR A 70 -12.34 -7.61 -5.78
N GLY A 71 -12.38 -6.82 -6.86
CA GLY A 71 -12.45 -5.36 -6.74
C GLY A 71 -13.66 -4.92 -5.92
N MET A 72 -14.83 -5.54 -6.13
CA MET A 72 -16.06 -5.21 -5.39
C MET A 72 -15.95 -5.62 -3.91
N LEU A 73 -15.41 -6.81 -3.60
CA LEU A 73 -15.21 -7.26 -2.23
C LEU A 73 -14.25 -6.33 -1.47
N LEU A 74 -13.14 -5.94 -2.09
CA LEU A 74 -12.17 -5.03 -1.49
C LEU A 74 -12.76 -3.63 -1.29
N ALA A 75 -13.50 -3.11 -2.26
CA ALA A 75 -14.17 -1.81 -2.14
C ALA A 75 -15.13 -1.78 -0.94
N VAL A 76 -15.89 -2.85 -0.69
CA VAL A 76 -16.74 -2.96 0.51
C VAL A 76 -15.91 -3.06 1.79
N ALA A 77 -14.85 -3.88 1.80
CA ALA A 77 -13.99 -4.06 2.98
C ALA A 77 -13.28 -2.76 3.41
N LEU A 78 -13.10 -1.82 2.48
CA LEU A 78 -12.37 -0.56 2.67
C LEU A 78 -13.26 0.68 2.60
N ASP A 79 -14.58 0.50 2.64
CA ASP A 79 -15.60 1.57 2.64
C ASP A 79 -15.52 2.52 1.41
N ASP A 80 -15.07 2.00 0.27
CA ASP A 80 -14.99 2.74 -1.00
C ASP A 80 -16.23 2.49 -1.88
N ARG A 81 -17.36 3.03 -1.42
CA ARG A 81 -18.63 2.96 -2.15
C ARG A 81 -18.54 3.53 -3.58
N PRO A 82 -17.87 4.67 -3.85
CA PRO A 82 -17.75 5.19 -5.21
C PRO A 82 -17.04 4.22 -6.17
N CYS A 83 -15.99 3.52 -5.72
CA CYS A 83 -15.32 2.51 -6.54
C CYS A 83 -16.23 1.31 -6.80
N PHE A 84 -16.91 0.80 -5.76
CA PHE A 84 -17.87 -0.29 -5.87
C PHE A 84 -18.94 -0.02 -6.96
N GLU A 85 -19.54 1.17 -6.95
CA GLU A 85 -20.59 1.54 -7.91
C GLU A 85 -20.09 1.57 -9.36
N ARG A 86 -18.83 1.99 -9.59
CA ARG A 86 -18.22 1.96 -10.93
C ARG A 86 -17.98 0.52 -11.37
N LEU A 87 -17.36 -0.29 -10.50
CA LEU A 87 -17.10 -1.71 -10.74
C LEU A 87 -18.38 -2.47 -11.08
N TRP A 88 -19.43 -2.30 -10.26
CA TRP A 88 -20.71 -2.96 -10.45
C TRP A 88 -21.38 -2.56 -11.77
N ARG A 89 -21.44 -1.26 -12.07
CA ARG A 89 -22.04 -0.76 -13.31
C ARG A 89 -21.34 -1.33 -14.54
N TRP A 90 -20.02 -1.30 -14.56
CA TRP A 90 -19.24 -1.86 -15.66
C TRP A 90 -19.50 -3.36 -15.81
N THR A 91 -19.48 -4.10 -14.70
CA THR A 91 -19.71 -5.55 -14.65
C THR A 91 -21.08 -5.93 -15.24
N LYS A 92 -22.13 -5.22 -14.82
CA LYS A 92 -23.49 -5.44 -15.34
C LYS A 92 -23.60 -5.14 -16.82
N GLN A 93 -23.00 -4.05 -17.27
CA GLN A 93 -23.07 -3.62 -18.66
C GLN A 93 -22.30 -4.54 -19.62
N HIS A 94 -21.15 -5.08 -19.19
CA HIS A 94 -20.23 -5.78 -20.10
C HIS A 94 -20.19 -7.30 -19.89
N LEU A 95 -20.49 -7.80 -18.69
CA LEU A 95 -20.39 -9.23 -18.37
C LEU A 95 -21.76 -9.90 -18.22
N GLN A 96 -22.83 -9.19 -17.88
CA GLN A 96 -24.16 -9.80 -17.79
C GLN A 96 -24.87 -9.83 -19.16
N ILE A 97 -24.29 -10.60 -20.08
CA ILE A 97 -24.79 -10.71 -21.45
C ILE A 97 -25.86 -11.79 -21.63
N ARG A 98 -26.09 -12.62 -20.60
CA ARG A 98 -27.10 -13.67 -20.57
C ARG A 98 -28.39 -13.13 -19.96
N GLY A 99 -29.51 -13.77 -20.27
CA GLY A 99 -30.81 -13.46 -19.64
C GLY A 99 -30.95 -13.97 -18.20
N ASP A 100 -29.91 -14.61 -17.65
CA ASP A 100 -29.88 -15.11 -16.28
C ASP A 100 -29.02 -14.21 -15.36
N ALA A 101 -28.86 -14.63 -14.10
CA ALA A 101 -28.08 -13.90 -13.10
C ALA A 101 -26.56 -14.16 -13.16
N LEU A 102 -26.07 -14.86 -14.19
CA LEU A 102 -24.65 -15.17 -14.34
C LEU A 102 -23.92 -14.11 -15.19
N PHE A 103 -22.61 -14.04 -14.98
CA PHE A 103 -21.72 -13.14 -15.71
C PHE A 103 -20.78 -13.96 -16.61
N ALA A 104 -20.56 -13.47 -17.83
CA ALA A 104 -19.47 -13.90 -18.69
C ALA A 104 -18.16 -13.84 -17.91
N TRP A 105 -17.31 -14.86 -18.09
CA TRP A 105 -16.11 -14.99 -17.28
C TRP A 105 -15.00 -14.08 -17.79
N ARG A 106 -15.03 -13.67 -19.07
CA ARG A 106 -13.97 -12.87 -19.70
C ARG A 106 -14.51 -11.83 -20.68
N TRP A 107 -13.87 -10.67 -20.69
CA TRP A 107 -14.07 -9.59 -21.67
C TRP A 107 -12.73 -9.17 -22.29
N ARG A 108 -12.71 -8.88 -23.59
CA ARG A 108 -11.52 -8.47 -24.36
C ARG A 108 -11.71 -7.10 -25.02
N PRO A 109 -10.73 -6.18 -24.94
CA PRO A 109 -10.84 -4.86 -25.55
C PRO A 109 -10.80 -4.88 -27.09
N GLU A 110 -10.04 -5.80 -27.66
CA GLU A 110 -9.77 -5.91 -29.10
C GLU A 110 -10.98 -6.41 -29.89
N HIS A 111 -11.91 -7.07 -29.19
CA HIS A 111 -13.20 -7.53 -29.71
C HIS A 111 -14.27 -6.73 -29.00
N ALA A 112 -14.39 -5.43 -29.30
CA ALA A 112 -15.31 -4.50 -28.66
C ALA A 112 -16.77 -5.05 -28.61
N GLY A 113 -17.08 -5.87 -27.59
CA GLY A 113 -18.37 -6.53 -27.38
C GLY A 113 -18.36 -8.05 -27.14
N GLY A 114 -17.25 -8.77 -27.37
CA GLY A 114 -17.21 -10.23 -27.25
C GLY A 114 -16.94 -10.73 -25.82
N ALA A 115 -17.84 -10.44 -24.88
CA ALA A 115 -17.80 -11.13 -23.58
C ALA A 115 -18.12 -12.61 -23.80
N VAL A 116 -17.36 -13.50 -23.14
CA VAL A 116 -17.44 -14.97 -23.27
C VAL A 116 -17.60 -15.61 -21.90
#